data_AF-A0A6V8QEJ4-F1
#
_entry.id   AF-A0A6V8QEJ4-F1
#
_cell.length_a   1.000
_cell.length_b   1.000
_cell.length_c   1.000
_cell.angle_alpha   90.00
_cell.angle_beta   90.00
_cell.angle_gamma   90.00
#
_symmetry.space_group_name_H-M   'P 1'
#
loop_
_entity.id
_entity.type
_entity.pdbx_description
1 polymer ?
#
loop_
_entity_poly.entity_id
_entity_poly.type
_entity_poly.pdbx_seq_one_letter_code
_entity_poly.pdbx_strand_id
1 'polypeptide(L)'
;MKINTASAAISFAKKLEEDSAKFYEDLSRKYIKDVDVLLSFAKENRKNIVQVERAYYEVITDAIEACFAFNINPDDYAFKTELAEGASYSDVLEKAVEMEEKIIKFYSDAAEQSQSLMADVPRAFQMVAKKRDKRRAMLKSLLGKEA
;
A
#
# COMPACT_ATOMS: atom_id res chain seq x y z
N MET A 1 17.46 1.01 -7.12
CA MET A 1 17.55 -0.40 -7.58
C MET A 1 16.19 -0.78 -8.15
N LYS A 2 16.13 -1.28 -9.39
CA LYS A 2 14.85 -1.64 -10.02
C LYS A 2 14.34 -2.97 -9.48
N ILE A 3 13.03 -3.07 -9.28
CA ILE A 3 12.33 -4.29 -8.91
C ILE A 3 11.94 -5.00 -10.20
N ASN A 4 12.54 -6.17 -10.42
CA ASN A 4 12.26 -6.97 -11.60
C ASN A 4 11.69 -8.37 -11.30
N THR A 5 11.94 -8.91 -10.10
CA THR A 5 11.46 -10.25 -9.71
C THR A 5 10.17 -10.16 -8.90
N ALA A 6 9.40 -11.25 -8.91
CA ALA A 6 8.21 -11.37 -8.08
C ALA A 6 8.54 -11.29 -6.58
N SER A 7 9.58 -11.99 -6.11
CA SER A 7 10.04 -11.92 -4.72
C SER A 7 10.34 -10.48 -4.26
N ALA A 8 10.98 -9.69 -5.13
CA ALA A 8 11.28 -8.29 -4.85
C ALA A 8 10.02 -7.42 -4.85
N ALA A 9 9.08 -7.66 -5.77
CA ALA A 9 7.80 -6.95 -5.81
C ALA A 9 6.96 -7.23 -4.56
N ILE A 10 6.91 -8.47 -4.10
CA ILE A 10 6.19 -8.88 -2.88
C ILE A 10 6.85 -8.27 -1.64
N SER A 11 8.18 -8.31 -1.57
CA SER A 11 8.93 -7.70 -0.47
C SER A 11 8.73 -6.17 -0.42
N PHE A 12 8.66 -5.52 -1.57
CA PHE A 12 8.38 -4.09 -1.64
C PHE A 12 6.93 -3.77 -1.28
N ALA A 13 5.96 -4.57 -1.73
CA ALA A 13 4.56 -4.46 -1.31
C ALA A 13 4.44 -4.53 0.22
N LYS A 14 5.10 -5.51 0.84
CA LYS A 14 5.16 -5.65 2.30
C LYS A 14 5.73 -4.42 2.97
N LYS A 15 6.84 -3.88 2.47
CA LYS A 15 7.45 -2.66 3.01
C LYS A 15 6.48 -1.47 2.96
N LEU A 16 5.82 -1.23 1.82
CA LEU A 16 4.84 -0.14 1.69
C LEU A 16 3.66 -0.31 2.66
N GLU A 17 3.19 -1.55 2.82
CA GLU A 17 2.12 -1.89 3.75
C GLU A 17 2.51 -1.67 5.22
N GLU A 18 3.72 -2.06 5.62
CA GLU A 18 4.28 -1.85 6.96
C GLU A 18 4.51 -0.37 7.26
N ASP A 19 5.14 0.37 6.34
CA ASP A 19 5.39 1.81 6.47
C ASP A 19 4.07 2.59 6.58
N SER A 20 3.08 2.24 5.76
CA SER A 20 1.72 2.83 5.81
C SER A 20 0.96 2.43 7.09
N ALA A 21 1.13 1.20 7.59
CA ALA A 21 0.47 0.78 8.83
C ALA A 21 1.03 1.56 10.02
N LYS A 22 2.35 1.68 10.09
CA LYS A 22 3.04 2.47 11.13
C LYS A 22 2.60 3.93 11.08
N PHE A 23 2.52 4.52 9.88
CA PHE A 23 2.02 5.88 9.72
C PHE A 23 0.62 6.06 10.35
N TYR A 24 -0.33 5.17 10.05
CA TYR A 24 -1.68 5.26 10.65
C TYR A 24 -1.71 5.04 12.17
N GLU A 25 -0.86 4.14 12.68
CA GLU A 25 -0.70 3.95 14.12
C GLU A 25 -0.15 5.21 14.81
N ASP A 26 0.87 5.84 14.23
CA ASP A 26 1.45 7.07 14.74
C ASP A 26 0.44 8.23 14.71
N LEU A 27 -0.39 8.29 13.66
CA LEU A 27 -1.50 9.25 13.58
C LEU A 27 -2.55 9.04 14.66
N SER A 28 -2.96 7.79 14.89
CA SER A 28 -3.94 7.46 15.93
C SER A 28 -3.45 7.79 17.34
N ARG A 29 -2.13 7.82 17.56
CA ARG A 29 -1.53 8.23 18.84
C ARG A 29 -1.45 9.75 18.97
N LYS A 30 -1.17 10.45 17.87
CA LYS A 30 -0.98 11.90 17.86
C LYS A 30 -2.30 12.66 17.87
N TYR A 31 -3.34 12.15 17.21
CA TYR A 31 -4.65 12.78 17.10
C TYR A 31 -5.72 11.85 17.69
N ILE A 32 -6.54 12.38 18.61
CA ILE A 32 -7.65 11.63 19.23
C ILE A 32 -8.84 11.47 18.25
N LYS A 33 -8.83 12.22 17.14
CA LYS A 33 -9.89 12.19 16.13
C LYS A 33 -9.76 10.98 15.20
N ASP A 34 -10.88 10.30 14.97
CA ASP A 34 -11.00 9.14 14.06
C ASP A 34 -10.02 7.98 14.36
N VAL A 35 -9.59 7.84 15.62
CA VAL A 35 -8.62 6.83 16.09
C VAL A 35 -9.01 5.41 15.65
N ASP A 36 -10.26 5.02 15.85
CA ASP A 36 -10.75 3.69 15.47
C ASP A 36 -10.65 3.45 13.96
N VAL A 37 -10.89 4.48 13.16
CA VAL A 37 -10.79 4.42 11.70
C VAL A 37 -9.32 4.26 11.28
N LEU A 38 -8.42 5.07 11.84
CA LEU A 38 -6.98 5.01 11.55
C LEU A 38 -6.38 3.65 11.96
N LEU A 39 -6.73 3.13 13.14
CA LEU A 39 -6.30 1.81 13.60
C LEU A 39 -6.88 0.69 12.73
N SER A 40 -8.12 0.85 12.23
CA SER A 40 -8.71 -0.12 11.30
C SER A 40 -7.92 -0.20 9.98
N PHE A 41 -7.38 0.93 9.50
CA PHE A 41 -6.53 0.96 8.31
C PHE A 41 -5.22 0.20 8.53
N ALA A 42 -4.53 0.48 9.64
CA ALA A 42 -3.31 -0.26 10.01
C ALA A 42 -3.56 -1.77 10.11
N LYS A 43 -4.70 -2.18 10.68
CA LYS A 43 -5.11 -3.59 10.74
C LYS A 43 -5.38 -4.19 9.36
N GLU A 44 -6.00 -3.44 8.46
CA GLU A 44 -6.24 -3.88 7.09
C GLU A 44 -4.93 -4.01 6.29
N ASN A 45 -3.95 -3.13 6.50
CA ASN A 45 -2.63 -3.25 5.87
C ASN A 45 -1.98 -4.61 6.15
N ARG A 46 -1.97 -5.00 7.44
CA ARG A 46 -1.42 -6.29 7.86
C ARG A 46 -2.14 -7.47 7.19
N LYS A 47 -3.45 -7.36 6.93
CA LYS A 47 -4.21 -8.37 6.18
C LYS A 47 -3.82 -8.39 4.70
N ASN A 48 -3.55 -7.24 4.10
CA ASN A 48 -3.12 -7.16 2.70
C ASN A 48 -1.76 -7.82 2.50
N ILE A 49 -0.81 -7.63 3.43
CA ILE A 49 0.49 -8.35 3.44
C ILE A 49 0.26 -9.85 3.36
N VAL A 50 -0.52 -10.40 4.30
CA VAL A 50 -0.80 -11.84 4.36
C VAL A 50 -1.48 -12.33 3.08
N GLN A 51 -2.41 -11.55 2.53
CA GLN A 51 -3.13 -11.89 1.31
C GLN A 51 -2.19 -11.99 0.10
N VAL A 52 -1.30 -11.01 -0.05
CA VAL A 52 -0.34 -10.93 -1.16
C VAL A 52 0.76 -12.00 -1.03
N GLU A 53 1.29 -12.19 0.18
CA GLU A 53 2.28 -13.25 0.45
C GLU A 53 1.69 -14.63 0.17
N ARG A 54 0.44 -14.91 0.60
CA ARG A 54 -0.21 -16.19 0.29
C ARG A 54 -0.39 -16.41 -1.20
N ALA A 55 -0.91 -15.41 -1.92
CA ALA A 55 -1.09 -15.50 -3.37
C ALA A 55 0.24 -15.75 -4.10
N TYR A 56 1.35 -15.22 -3.57
CA TYR A 56 2.69 -15.50 -4.06
C TYR A 56 3.14 -16.93 -3.73
N TYR A 57 3.12 -17.34 -2.46
CA TYR A 57 3.63 -18.65 -2.04
C TYR A 57 2.79 -19.83 -2.54
N GLU A 58 1.52 -19.62 -2.89
CA GLU A 58 0.67 -20.66 -3.49
C GLU A 58 1.05 -21.00 -4.94
N VAL A 59 1.65 -20.03 -5.66
CA VAL A 59 1.99 -20.19 -7.08
C VAL A 59 3.49 -20.25 -7.34
N ILE A 60 4.31 -20.09 -6.30
CA ILE A 60 5.77 -20.05 -6.42
C ILE A 60 6.32 -21.45 -6.74
N THR A 61 7.06 -21.56 -7.82
CA THR A 61 7.97 -22.67 -8.14
C THR A 61 9.30 -22.07 -8.59
N ASP A 62 10.42 -22.80 -8.56
CA ASP A 62 11.77 -22.26 -8.83
C ASP A 62 11.88 -21.44 -10.14
N ALA A 63 11.06 -21.75 -11.16
CA ALA A 63 11.04 -21.01 -12.43
C ALA A 63 10.35 -19.63 -12.34
N ILE A 64 9.47 -19.42 -11.35
CA ILE A 64 8.68 -18.19 -11.13
C ILE A 64 9.42 -17.19 -10.25
N GLU A 65 10.29 -17.61 -9.32
CA GLU A 65 11.20 -16.70 -8.60
C GLU A 65 12.19 -16.00 -9.55
N ALA A 66 12.56 -16.68 -10.64
CA ALA A 66 13.38 -16.14 -11.72
C ALA A 66 12.58 -15.31 -12.75
N CYS A 67 11.25 -15.19 -12.63
CA CYS A 67 10.46 -14.40 -13.56
C CYS A 67 10.77 -12.91 -13.40
N PHE A 68 11.46 -12.36 -14.40
CA PHE A 68 11.58 -10.93 -14.67
C PHE A 68 10.26 -10.37 -15.23
N ALA A 69 9.19 -10.48 -14.45
CA ALA A 69 7.85 -10.01 -14.82
C ALA A 69 7.66 -8.52 -14.53
N PHE A 70 8.57 -7.91 -13.78
CA PHE A 70 8.43 -6.54 -13.29
C PHE A 70 9.51 -5.62 -13.88
N ASN A 71 9.17 -4.35 -14.01
CA ASN A 71 10.06 -3.23 -14.31
C ASN A 71 9.54 -2.03 -13.50
N ILE A 72 9.72 -2.13 -12.18
CA ILE A 72 9.21 -1.16 -11.20
C ILE A 72 10.39 -0.38 -10.62
N ASN A 73 10.28 0.95 -10.63
CA ASN A 73 11.22 1.80 -9.91
C ASN A 73 10.64 2.17 -8.53
N PRO A 74 11.22 1.72 -7.41
CA PRO A 74 10.71 2.01 -6.06
C PRO A 74 10.51 3.49 -5.76
N ASP A 75 11.35 4.35 -6.34
CA ASP A 75 11.33 5.80 -6.11
C ASP A 75 10.03 6.45 -6.60
N ASP A 76 9.39 5.86 -7.61
CA ASP A 76 8.12 6.34 -8.17
C ASP A 76 6.95 6.18 -7.19
N TYR A 77 7.12 5.31 -6.18
CA TYR A 77 6.11 4.98 -5.17
C TYR A 77 6.54 5.39 -3.75
N ALA A 78 7.71 5.98 -3.61
CA ALA A 78 8.23 6.42 -2.32
C ALA A 78 7.35 7.54 -1.74
N PHE A 79 6.93 7.39 -0.49
CA PHE A 79 6.23 8.42 0.27
C PHE A 79 6.98 8.71 1.57
N LYS A 80 6.78 9.91 2.11
CA LYS A 80 7.35 10.31 3.40
C LYS A 80 6.30 10.11 4.49
N THR A 81 6.66 9.38 5.53
CA THR A 81 5.83 9.16 6.71
C THR A 81 6.08 10.19 7.82
N GLU A 82 7.08 11.06 7.63
CA GLU A 82 7.44 12.10 8.59
C GLU A 82 6.36 13.19 8.67
N LEU A 83 5.87 13.39 9.89
CA LEU A 83 4.91 14.43 10.24
C LEU A 83 5.68 15.64 10.75
N ALA A 84 5.43 16.82 10.18
CA ALA A 84 6.00 18.04 10.72
C ALA A 84 5.48 18.28 12.14
N GLU A 85 6.34 18.84 13.00
CA GLU A 85 5.91 19.34 14.31
C GLU A 85 4.86 20.44 14.09
N GLY A 86 3.70 20.30 14.75
CA GLY A 86 2.59 21.23 14.59
C GLY A 86 1.72 21.07 13.33
N ALA A 87 1.92 20.04 12.49
CA ALA A 87 1.03 19.78 11.35
C ALA A 87 -0.44 19.67 11.79
N SER A 88 -1.34 20.34 11.07
CA SER A 88 -2.78 20.25 11.33
C SER A 88 -3.32 18.88 10.92
N TYR A 89 -4.51 18.52 11.41
CA TYR A 89 -5.12 17.24 11.03
C TYR A 89 -5.45 17.18 9.53
N SER A 90 -5.83 18.30 8.90
CA SER A 90 -6.04 18.39 7.46
C SER A 90 -4.75 18.16 6.67
N ASP A 91 -3.62 18.78 7.05
CA ASP A 91 -2.32 18.58 6.37
C ASP A 91 -1.90 17.11 6.40
N VAL A 92 -2.22 16.44 7.51
CA VAL A 92 -1.94 15.03 7.71
C VAL A 92 -2.84 14.14 6.86
N LEU A 93 -4.13 14.47 6.76
CA LEU A 93 -5.06 13.75 5.89
C LEU A 93 -4.68 13.91 4.41
N GLU A 94 -4.21 15.08 3.99
CA GLU A 94 -3.66 15.29 2.63
C GLU A 94 -2.48 14.37 2.36
N LYS A 95 -1.50 14.32 3.27
CA LYS A 95 -0.38 13.36 3.18
C LYS A 95 -0.85 11.91 3.14
N ALA A 96 -1.87 11.56 3.92
CA ALA A 96 -2.43 10.21 3.91
C ALA A 96 -3.06 9.87 2.54
N VAL A 97 -3.74 10.83 1.90
CA VAL A 97 -4.30 10.67 0.56
C VAL A 97 -3.18 10.48 -0.48
N GLU A 98 -2.13 11.30 -0.45
CA GLU A 98 -0.99 11.16 -1.36
C GLU A 98 -0.29 9.80 -1.21
N MET A 99 -0.10 9.34 0.03
CA MET A 99 0.44 8.02 0.33
C MET A 99 -0.43 6.92 -0.28
N GLU A 100 -1.75 6.97 -0.08
CA GLU A 100 -2.69 6.00 -0.63
C GLU A 100 -2.65 6.00 -2.16
N GLU A 101 -2.54 7.16 -2.81
CA GLU A 101 -2.42 7.26 -4.27
C GLU A 101 -1.16 6.57 -4.80
N LYS A 102 -0.01 6.73 -4.12
CA LYS A 102 1.22 6.03 -4.51
C LYS A 102 1.13 4.51 -4.32
N ILE A 103 0.52 4.06 -3.23
CA ILE A 103 0.35 2.62 -2.96
C ILE A 103 -0.63 1.99 -3.97
N ILE A 104 -1.75 2.65 -4.27
CA ILE A 104 -2.71 2.22 -5.29
C ILE A 104 -2.02 2.09 -6.65
N LYS A 105 -1.21 3.10 -7.02
CA LYS A 105 -0.46 3.09 -8.27
C LYS A 105 0.49 1.89 -8.32
N PHE A 106 1.27 1.66 -7.26
CA PHE A 106 2.16 0.49 -7.17
C PHE A 106 1.42 -0.82 -7.40
N TYR A 107 0.32 -1.06 -6.68
CA TYR A 107 -0.43 -2.30 -6.82
C TYR A 107 -1.07 -2.45 -8.21
N SER A 108 -1.49 -1.35 -8.83
CA SER A 108 -2.06 -1.37 -10.17
C SER A 108 -1.00 -1.71 -11.22
N ASP A 109 0.15 -1.02 -11.18
CA ASP A 109 1.26 -1.22 -12.11
C ASP A 109 1.86 -2.62 -11.94
N ALA A 110 2.01 -3.11 -10.70
CA ALA A 110 2.47 -4.46 -10.42
C ALA A 110 1.49 -5.54 -10.89
N ALA A 111 0.18 -5.30 -10.79
CA ALA A 111 -0.82 -6.22 -11.31
C ALA A 111 -0.79 -6.30 -12.85
N GLU A 112 -0.69 -5.17 -13.53
CA GLU A 112 -0.62 -5.11 -14.99
C GLU A 112 0.61 -5.87 -15.52
N GLN A 113 1.77 -5.64 -14.91
CA GLN A 113 3.02 -6.27 -15.33
C GLN A 113 3.07 -7.79 -15.05
N SER A 114 2.36 -8.28 -14.04
CA SER A 114 2.32 -9.71 -13.69
C SER A 114 1.17 -10.50 -14.32
N GLN A 115 0.22 -9.84 -14.99
CA GLN A 115 -1.03 -10.44 -15.48
C GLN A 115 -0.82 -11.62 -16.44
N SER A 116 0.22 -11.58 -17.27
CA SER A 116 0.49 -12.59 -18.30
C SER A 116 1.21 -13.84 -17.76
N LEU A 117 1.82 -13.75 -16.57
CA LEU A 117 2.75 -14.76 -16.05
C LEU A 117 2.25 -15.44 -14.78
N MET A 118 1.43 -14.75 -13.98
CA MET A 118 0.95 -15.25 -12.68
C MET A 118 -0.54 -14.97 -12.61
N ALA A 119 -1.40 -15.97 -12.43
CA ALA A 119 -2.85 -15.72 -12.41
C ALA A 119 -3.32 -15.09 -11.09
N ASP A 120 -2.78 -15.55 -9.95
CA ASP A 120 -3.32 -15.22 -8.63
C ASP A 120 -2.64 -14.01 -7.97
N VAL A 121 -1.36 -13.76 -8.24
CA VAL A 121 -0.62 -12.57 -7.80
C VAL A 121 -1.26 -11.24 -8.28
N PRO A 122 -1.50 -11.01 -9.59
CA PRO A 122 -2.14 -9.78 -10.06
C PRO A 122 -3.58 -9.63 -9.57
N ARG A 123 -4.31 -10.73 -9.37
CA ARG A 123 -5.65 -10.68 -8.74
C ARG A 123 -5.55 -10.19 -7.31
N ALA A 124 -4.59 -10.69 -6.53
CA ALA A 124 -4.34 -10.22 -5.17
C ALA A 124 -3.98 -8.73 -5.14
N PHE A 125 -3.08 -8.29 -6.02
CA PHE A 125 -2.73 -6.88 -6.16
C PHE A 125 -3.93 -5.99 -6.52
N GLN A 126 -4.73 -6.36 -7.51
CA GLN A 126 -5.95 -5.62 -7.87
C GLN A 126 -6.96 -5.54 -6.72
N MET A 127 -7.11 -6.63 -5.95
CA MET A 127 -7.98 -6.61 -4.78
C MET A 127 -7.49 -5.63 -3.72
N VAL A 128 -6.18 -5.57 -3.47
CA VAL A 128 -5.61 -4.60 -2.53
C VAL A 128 -5.77 -3.16 -3.05
N ALA A 129 -5.48 -2.90 -4.32
CA ALA A 129 -5.68 -1.60 -4.95
C ALA A 129 -7.13 -1.10 -4.79
N LYS A 130 -8.13 -1.97 -4.97
CA LYS A 130 -9.54 -1.62 -4.77
C LYS A 130 -9.89 -1.30 -3.31
N LYS A 131 -9.32 -2.01 -2.34
CA LYS A 131 -9.53 -1.70 -0.90
C LYS A 131 -8.91 -0.35 -0.55
N ARG A 132 -7.68 -0.12 -1.01
CA ARG A 132 -6.94 1.14 -0.86
C ARG A 132 -7.68 2.31 -1.49
N ASP A 133 -8.30 2.12 -2.66
CA ASP A 133 -9.09 3.17 -3.31
C ASP A 133 -10.34 3.57 -2.50
N LYS A 134 -11.05 2.60 -1.92
CA LYS A 134 -12.16 2.89 -0.99
C LYS A 134 -11.69 3.68 0.23
N ARG A 135 -10.52 3.34 0.76
CA ARG A 135 -9.90 4.06 1.87
C ARG A 135 -9.52 5.49 1.48
N ARG A 136 -8.93 5.69 0.32
CA ARG A 136 -8.62 7.02 -0.24
C ARG A 136 -9.88 7.89 -0.32
N ALA A 137 -11.00 7.34 -0.78
CA ALA A 137 -12.28 8.04 -0.81
C ALA A 137 -12.76 8.42 0.60
N MET A 138 -12.60 7.53 1.58
CA MET A 138 -12.91 7.81 2.98
C MET A 138 -12.04 8.95 3.55
N LEU A 139 -10.73 8.94 3.30
CA LEU A 139 -9.80 10.01 3.72
C LEU A 139 -10.16 11.35 3.08
N LYS A 140 -10.49 11.38 1.79
CA LYS A 140 -10.98 12.60 1.10
C LYS A 140 -12.28 13.12 1.74
N SER A 141 -13.18 12.21 2.15
CA SER A 141 -14.39 12.61 2.87
C SER A 141 -14.11 13.15 4.27
N LEU A 142 -13.10 12.64 4.98
CA LEU A 142 -12.68 13.19 6.28
C LEU A 142 -12.06 14.58 6.10
N LEU A 143 -11.22 14.76 5.08
CA LEU A 143 -10.59 16.04 4.75
C LEU A 143 -11.63 17.12 4.42
N GLY A 144 -12.66 16.78 3.64
CA GLY A 144 -13.75 17.70 3.33
C GLY A 144 -14.66 18.07 4.51
N LYS A 145 -14.52 17.39 5.67
CA LYS A 145 -15.20 17.77 6.93
C LYS A 145 -14.33 18.63 7.84
N GLU A 146 -13.04 18.75 7.54
CA GLU A 146 -12.05 19.57 8.26
C GLU A 146 -11.85 20.95 7.62
N ALA A 147 -12.10 21.07 6.31
CA ALA A 147 -12.07 22.32 5.54
C ALA A 147 -13.32 23.19 5.81
#